data_AF-A0A497QS56-F1
#
_entry.id   AF-A0A497QS56-F1
#
_cell.length_a   1.000
_cell.length_b   1.000
_cell.length_c   1.000
_cell.angle_alpha   90.00
_cell.angle_beta   90.00
_cell.angle_gamma   90.00
#
_symmetry.space_group_name_H-M   'P 1'
#
loop_
_entity.id
_entity.type
_entity.pdbx_description
1 polymer ?
#
loop_
_entity_poly.entity_id
_entity_poly.type
_entity_poly.pdbx_seq_one_letter_code
_entity_poly.pdbx_strand_id
1 'polypeptide(L)'
;MTLNEEIVQQIDRSRENLQKVYDDLQVDNYNVHYHIIWTIRAEIEYIVATLKLLNNFDDQILGEKWKKEFGEKLKQVRSERTIRQAFLETLTLFDELEGIEDIINFYKTCWKIKEKLTVLLNVVKPKHKLPEKATTPSKKRNQNVKP
;
A
#
# COMPACT_ATOMS: atom_id res chain seq x y z
N MET A 1 -18.29 -8.66 21.71
CA MET A 1 -18.38 -9.43 20.46
C MET A 1 -17.00 -10.03 20.22
N THR A 2 -16.85 -11.35 20.24
CA THR A 2 -15.53 -11.98 20.12
C THR A 2 -15.17 -12.02 18.63
N LEU A 3 -14.17 -11.25 18.21
CA LEU A 3 -13.57 -11.41 16.88
C LEU A 3 -13.07 -12.86 16.74
N ASN A 4 -13.20 -13.43 15.55
CA ASN A 4 -12.65 -14.75 15.27
C ASN A 4 -11.13 -14.72 15.55
N GLU A 5 -10.63 -15.68 16.35
CA GLU A 5 -9.21 -15.81 16.69
C GLU A 5 -8.32 -15.83 15.43
N GLU A 6 -8.81 -16.38 14.32
CA GLU A 6 -8.12 -16.38 13.04
C GLU A 6 -7.90 -14.96 12.49
N ILE A 7 -8.88 -14.05 12.62
CA ILE A 7 -8.76 -12.66 12.18
C ILE A 7 -7.72 -11.93 13.02
N VAL A 8 -7.72 -12.15 14.33
CA VAL A 8 -6.74 -11.53 15.25
C VAL A 8 -5.32 -12.00 14.90
N GLN A 9 -5.11 -13.31 14.79
CA GLN A 9 -3.81 -13.86 14.41
C GLN A 9 -3.32 -13.37 13.04
N GLN A 10 -4.24 -13.19 12.09
CA GLN A 10 -3.91 -12.67 10.76
C GLN A 10 -3.49 -11.20 10.82
N ILE A 11 -4.16 -10.37 11.63
CA ILE A 11 -3.79 -8.97 11.86
C ILE A 11 -2.41 -8.87 12.51
N ASP A 12 -2.15 -9.68 13.54
CA ASP A 12 -0.87 -9.68 14.26
C ASP A 12 0.29 -10.06 13.33
N ARG A 13 0.10 -11.11 12.53
CA ARG A 13 1.09 -11.52 11.52
C ARG A 13 1.33 -10.43 10.48
N SER A 14 0.26 -9.79 10.00
CA SER A 14 0.33 -8.66 9.07
C SER A 14 1.13 -7.49 9.65
N ARG A 15 0.89 -7.16 10.93
CA ARG A 15 1.65 -6.14 11.69
C ARG A 15 3.13 -6.50 11.79
N GLU A 16 3.45 -7.71 12.25
CA GLU A 16 4.83 -8.16 12.42
C GLU A 16 5.61 -8.13 11.10
N ASN A 17 4.97 -8.56 10.00
CA ASN A 17 5.58 -8.49 8.68
C ASN A 17 5.80 -7.05 8.24
N LEU A 18 4.86 -6.14 8.51
CA LEU A 18 5.03 -4.73 8.19
C LEU A 18 6.17 -4.09 9.01
N GLN A 19 6.31 -4.48 10.28
CA GLN A 19 7.40 -4.03 11.15
C GLN A 19 8.76 -4.47 10.60
N LYS A 20 8.90 -5.74 10.21
CA LYS A 20 10.14 -6.24 9.57
C LYS A 20 10.47 -5.46 8.30
N VAL A 21 9.46 -5.19 7.47
CA VAL A 21 9.67 -4.35 6.27
C VAL A 21 10.17 -2.97 6.65
N TYR A 22 9.57 -2.33 7.68
CA TYR A 22 9.99 -1.00 8.14
C TYR A 22 11.44 -0.99 8.61
N ASP A 23 11.84 -1.99 9.39
CA ASP A 23 13.19 -2.12 9.93
C ASP A 23 14.23 -2.34 8.81
N ASP A 24 13.85 -3.07 7.76
CA ASP A 24 14.68 -3.38 6.60
C ASP A 24 14.67 -2.27 5.51
N LEU A 25 13.90 -1.18 5.69
CA LEU A 25 13.77 -0.12 4.69
C LEU A 25 15.11 0.52 4.33
N GLN A 26 15.57 0.26 3.10
CA GLN A 26 16.73 0.93 2.48
C GLN A 26 16.33 1.80 1.30
N VAL A 27 16.93 3.00 1.22
CA VAL A 27 16.65 4.05 0.21
C VAL A 27 16.68 3.56 -1.22
N ASP A 28 17.63 2.67 -1.50
CA ASP A 28 17.90 2.24 -2.85
C ASP A 28 17.14 0.96 -3.24
N ASN A 29 16.40 0.35 -2.31
CA ASN A 29 15.84 -0.99 -2.50
C ASN A 29 14.42 -1.20 -1.95
N TYR A 30 13.64 -0.14 -1.80
CA TYR A 30 12.26 -0.21 -1.31
C TYR A 30 11.36 -1.23 -2.04
N ASN A 31 11.66 -1.51 -3.32
CA ASN A 31 10.84 -2.39 -4.15
C ASN A 31 10.92 -3.87 -3.75
N VAL A 32 11.96 -4.30 -3.01
CA VAL A 32 12.10 -5.71 -2.57
C VAL A 32 10.95 -6.14 -1.67
N HIS A 33 10.40 -5.20 -0.90
CA HIS A 33 9.30 -5.47 0.01
C HIS A 33 7.91 -5.32 -0.62
N TYR A 34 7.82 -5.02 -1.93
CA TYR A 34 6.55 -4.82 -2.63
C TYR A 34 5.60 -6.01 -2.46
N HIS A 35 6.10 -7.23 -2.62
CA HIS A 35 5.27 -8.42 -2.51
C HIS A 35 4.76 -8.61 -1.07
N ILE A 36 5.58 -8.32 -0.06
CA ILE A 36 5.20 -8.44 1.35
C ILE A 36 4.07 -7.45 1.67
N ILE A 37 4.23 -6.17 1.29
CA ILE A 37 3.21 -5.14 1.51
C ILE A 37 1.93 -5.48 0.74
N TRP A 38 2.05 -6.09 -0.44
CA TRP A 38 0.90 -6.52 -1.24
C TRP A 38 0.12 -7.62 -0.56
N THR A 39 0.81 -8.62 0.01
CA THR A 39 0.20 -9.71 0.77
C THR A 39 -0.51 -9.15 2.01
N ILE A 40 0.14 -8.31 2.81
CA ILE A 40 -0.47 -7.66 3.98
C ILE A 40 -1.74 -6.89 3.57
N ARG A 41 -1.70 -6.12 2.47
CA ARG A 41 -2.88 -5.40 1.96
C ARG A 41 -4.01 -6.36 1.59
N ALA A 42 -3.71 -7.47 0.93
CA ALA A 42 -4.71 -8.46 0.53
C ALA A 42 -5.37 -9.12 1.75
N GLU A 43 -4.60 -9.43 2.79
CA GLU A 43 -5.11 -9.96 4.07
C GLU A 43 -6.06 -8.96 4.75
N ILE A 44 -5.66 -7.69 4.84
CA ILE A 44 -6.54 -6.65 5.41
C ILE A 44 -7.78 -6.42 4.54
N GLU A 45 -7.66 -6.46 3.21
CA GLU A 45 -8.80 -6.34 2.30
C GLU A 45 -9.79 -7.49 2.47
N TYR A 46 -9.30 -8.71 2.70
CA TYR A 46 -10.14 -9.85 3.04
C TYR A 46 -10.89 -9.64 4.35
N ILE A 47 -10.21 -9.17 5.40
CA ILE A 47 -10.84 -8.87 6.70
C ILE A 47 -11.94 -7.82 6.54
N VAL A 48 -11.64 -6.72 5.83
CA VAL A 48 -12.60 -5.64 5.53
C VAL A 48 -13.84 -6.19 4.80
N ALA A 49 -13.64 -7.06 3.79
CA ALA A 49 -14.74 -7.66 3.05
C ALA A 49 -15.59 -8.59 3.94
N THR A 50 -14.95 -9.40 4.77
CA THR A 50 -15.61 -10.30 5.72
C THR A 50 -16.43 -9.51 6.75
N LEU A 51 -15.86 -8.47 7.35
CA LEU A 51 -16.57 -7.60 8.29
C LEU A 51 -17.76 -6.90 7.65
N LYS A 52 -17.60 -6.42 6.41
CA LYS A 52 -18.70 -5.79 5.65
C LYS A 52 -19.86 -6.76 5.45
N LEU A 53 -19.57 -8.00 5.03
CA LEU A 53 -20.59 -9.03 4.78
C LEU A 53 -21.28 -9.47 6.08
N LEU A 54 -20.53 -9.69 7.16
CA LEU A 54 -21.09 -10.16 8.43
C LEU A 54 -21.95 -9.12 9.13
N ASN A 55 -21.65 -7.83 8.96
CA ASN A 55 -22.33 -6.75 9.66
C ASN A 55 -23.25 -5.89 8.77
N ASN A 56 -23.41 -6.27 7.49
CA ASN A 56 -24.20 -5.51 6.50
C ASN A 56 -23.83 -4.01 6.45
N PHE A 57 -22.54 -3.69 6.49
CA PHE A 57 -22.08 -2.31 6.41
C PHE A 57 -22.29 -1.71 5.01
N ASP A 58 -22.94 -0.54 4.95
CA ASP A 58 -23.05 0.28 3.74
C ASP A 58 -21.73 1.05 3.49
N ASP A 59 -21.37 1.24 2.22
CA ASP A 59 -20.24 2.06 1.81
C ASP A 59 -20.39 3.53 2.23
N GLN A 60 -21.61 3.98 2.57
CA GLN A 60 -21.83 5.29 3.18
C GLN A 60 -21.12 5.46 4.54
N ILE A 61 -20.88 4.36 5.27
CA ILE A 61 -20.16 4.39 6.57
C ILE A 61 -18.72 4.90 6.40
N LEU A 62 -18.17 4.80 5.20
CA LEU A 62 -16.78 5.14 4.88
C LEU A 62 -16.60 6.54 4.27
N GLY A 63 -17.69 7.21 3.90
CA GLY A 63 -17.71 8.62 3.48
C GLY A 63 -16.96 8.95 2.18
N GLU A 64 -17.64 9.56 1.22
CA GLU A 64 -17.07 10.01 -0.07
C GLU A 64 -15.85 10.95 0.06
N LYS A 65 -15.74 11.67 1.18
CA LYS A 65 -14.65 12.61 1.50
C LYS A 65 -13.28 11.94 1.39
N TRP A 66 -13.20 10.69 1.83
CA TRP A 66 -11.94 10.00 1.98
C TRP A 66 -11.32 9.55 0.63
N LYS A 67 -12.14 9.17 -0.37
CA LYS A 67 -11.66 8.81 -1.73
C LYS A 67 -10.92 9.96 -2.41
N LYS A 68 -11.36 11.22 -2.20
CA LYS A 68 -10.71 12.41 -2.76
C LYS A 68 -9.35 12.68 -2.11
N GLU A 69 -9.29 12.66 -0.78
CA GLU A 69 -8.05 12.85 -0.02
C GLU A 69 -7.00 11.78 -0.34
N PHE A 70 -7.44 10.54 -0.57
CA PHE A 70 -6.56 9.43 -0.95
C PHE A 70 -5.87 9.66 -2.30
N GLY A 71 -6.62 10.09 -3.32
CA GLY A 71 -6.06 10.37 -4.65
C GLY A 71 -5.03 11.51 -4.64
N GLU A 72 -5.18 12.48 -3.73
CA GLU A 72 -4.20 13.55 -3.52
C GLU A 72 -2.96 13.05 -2.77
N LYS A 73 -3.13 12.27 -1.70
CA LYS A 73 -2.03 11.65 -0.94
C LYS A 73 -1.15 10.78 -1.84
N LEU A 74 -1.73 10.01 -2.77
CA LEU A 74 -0.97 9.20 -3.74
C LEU A 74 0.00 10.01 -4.60
N LYS A 75 -0.28 11.30 -4.87
CA LYS A 75 0.59 12.14 -5.69
C LYS A 75 1.78 12.71 -4.91
N GLN A 76 1.69 12.78 -3.58
CA GLN A 76 2.63 13.52 -2.72
C GLN A 76 3.75 12.65 -2.10
N VAL A 77 3.58 11.33 -2.00
CA VAL A 77 4.57 10.47 -1.33
C VAL A 77 5.70 10.10 -2.27
N ARG A 78 6.83 10.82 -2.20
CA ARG A 78 8.04 10.52 -2.98
C ARG A 78 9.36 10.65 -2.23
N SER A 79 9.38 11.24 -1.04
CA SER A 79 10.59 11.38 -0.23
C SER A 79 10.68 10.26 0.81
N GLU A 80 11.89 9.73 1.07
CA GLU A 80 12.13 8.70 2.10
C GLU A 80 11.43 9.04 3.43
N ARG A 81 11.56 10.28 3.89
CA ARG A 81 10.93 10.75 5.14
C ARG A 81 9.42 10.50 5.13
N THR A 82 8.75 10.82 4.01
CA THR A 82 7.31 10.61 3.85
C THR A 82 6.96 9.12 3.77
N ILE A 83 7.83 8.30 3.17
CA ILE A 83 7.66 6.84 3.10
C ILE A 83 7.71 6.25 4.50
N ARG A 84 8.77 6.54 5.27
CA ARG A 84 8.92 6.07 6.66
C ARG A 84 7.77 6.52 7.54
N GLN A 85 7.33 7.78 7.38
CA GLN A 85 6.17 8.29 8.09
C GLN A 85 4.90 7.50 7.76
N ALA A 86 4.67 7.15 6.48
CA ALA A 86 3.51 6.36 6.09
C ALA A 86 3.54 4.94 6.68
N PHE A 87 4.72 4.31 6.79
CA PHE A 87 4.86 3.04 7.50
C PHE A 87 4.53 3.16 8.98
N LEU A 88 5.12 4.13 9.68
CA LEU A 88 4.86 4.37 11.11
C LEU A 88 3.38 4.61 11.38
N GLU A 89 2.74 5.47 10.59
CA GLU A 89 1.29 5.71 10.70
C GLU A 89 0.46 4.45 10.45
N THR A 90 0.93 3.55 9.57
CA THR A 90 0.24 2.27 9.35
C THR A 90 0.40 1.34 10.55
N LEU A 91 1.60 1.25 11.12
CA LEU A 91 1.89 0.46 12.32
C LEU A 91 1.07 0.95 13.53
N THR A 92 0.99 2.27 13.73
CA THR A 92 0.13 2.85 14.78
C THR A 92 -1.34 2.42 14.61
N LEU A 93 -1.87 2.39 13.39
CA LEU A 93 -3.24 1.90 13.17
C LEU A 93 -3.40 0.41 13.50
N PHE A 94 -2.37 -0.41 13.28
CA PHE A 94 -2.38 -1.81 13.71
C PHE A 94 -2.42 -1.92 15.23
N ASP A 95 -1.57 -1.16 15.94
CA ASP A 95 -1.54 -1.15 17.40
C ASP A 95 -2.89 -0.65 17.98
N GLU A 96 -3.54 0.32 17.33
CA GLU A 96 -4.87 0.81 17.72
C GLU A 96 -5.96 -0.27 17.64
N LEU A 97 -5.83 -1.28 16.76
CA LEU A 97 -6.86 -2.33 16.62
C LEU A 97 -7.06 -3.14 17.90
N GLU A 98 -6.00 -3.37 18.69
CA GLU A 98 -6.06 -4.15 19.94
C GLU A 98 -7.00 -3.51 20.98
N GLY A 99 -7.14 -2.18 20.96
CA GLY A 99 -7.95 -1.42 21.91
C GLY A 99 -9.38 -1.15 21.47
N ILE A 100 -9.79 -1.56 20.26
CA ILE A 100 -11.11 -1.23 19.72
C ILE A 100 -12.11 -2.35 20.01
N GLU A 101 -13.06 -2.08 20.90
CA GLU A 101 -14.16 -3.00 21.23
C GLU A 101 -15.36 -2.86 20.27
N ASP A 102 -15.54 -1.68 19.66
CA ASP A 102 -16.65 -1.39 18.75
C ASP A 102 -16.37 -1.86 17.31
N ILE A 103 -17.24 -2.73 16.79
CA ILE A 103 -17.06 -3.36 15.48
C ILE A 103 -17.06 -2.36 14.32
N ILE A 104 -17.78 -1.24 14.45
CA ILE A 104 -17.82 -0.19 13.41
C ILE A 104 -16.48 0.56 13.38
N ASN A 105 -15.95 0.94 14.54
CA ASN A 105 -14.64 1.57 14.64
C ASN A 105 -13.52 0.60 14.23
N PHE A 106 -13.63 -0.69 14.57
CA PHE A 106 -12.67 -1.71 14.15
C PHE A 106 -12.63 -1.81 12.62
N TYR A 107 -13.80 -1.92 12.00
CA TYR A 107 -13.96 -1.91 10.54
C TYR A 107 -13.38 -0.65 9.89
N LYS A 108 -13.67 0.53 10.43
CA LYS A 108 -13.12 1.81 9.93
C LYS A 108 -11.60 1.85 10.02
N THR A 109 -11.01 1.30 11.09
CA THR A 109 -9.56 1.24 11.25
C THR A 109 -8.93 0.23 10.29
N CYS A 110 -9.48 -0.97 10.13
CA CYS A 110 -9.03 -1.92 9.10
C CYS A 110 -9.11 -1.31 7.69
N TRP A 111 -10.18 -0.57 7.41
CA TRP A 111 -10.32 0.15 6.16
C TRP A 111 -9.18 1.18 6.00
N LYS A 112 -8.90 2.02 6.99
CA LYS A 112 -7.76 2.97 6.95
C LYS A 112 -6.41 2.29 6.71
N ILE A 113 -6.17 1.13 7.34
CA ILE A 113 -4.94 0.35 7.15
C ILE A 113 -4.80 -0.07 5.69
N LYS A 114 -5.85 -0.65 5.08
CA LYS A 114 -5.88 -1.04 3.66
C LYS A 114 -5.43 0.11 2.75
N GLU A 115 -5.85 1.32 3.06
CA GLU A 115 -5.55 2.50 2.26
C GLU A 115 -4.09 2.91 2.38
N LYS A 116 -3.59 2.99 3.62
CA LYS A 116 -2.19 3.31 3.87
C LYS A 116 -1.27 2.30 3.19
N LEU A 117 -1.61 1.02 3.27
CA LEU A 117 -0.91 -0.03 2.52
C LEU A 117 -1.00 0.18 1.00
N THR A 118 -2.12 0.69 0.48
CA THR A 118 -2.25 1.06 -0.95
C THR A 118 -1.35 2.24 -1.32
N VAL A 119 -1.18 3.23 -0.43
CA VAL A 119 -0.19 4.30 -0.63
C VAL A 119 1.22 3.72 -0.67
N LEU A 120 1.57 2.89 0.32
CA LEU A 120 2.87 2.22 0.38
C LEU A 120 3.15 1.40 -0.88
N LEU A 121 2.17 0.64 -1.38
CA LEU A 121 2.31 -0.11 -2.63
C LEU A 121 2.62 0.76 -3.84
N ASN A 122 1.98 1.93 -3.96
CA ASN A 122 2.23 2.84 -5.08
C ASN A 122 3.63 3.46 -5.02
N VAL A 123 4.18 3.60 -3.82
CA VAL A 123 5.52 4.14 -3.57
C VAL A 123 6.59 3.08 -3.85
N VAL A 124 6.40 1.87 -3.33
CA VAL A 124 7.35 0.75 -3.45
C VAL A 124 7.16 -0.06 -4.73
N LYS A 125 6.26 0.38 -5.62
CA LYS A 125 5.99 -0.31 -6.88
C LYS A 125 7.28 -0.38 -7.70
N PRO A 126 7.68 -1.56 -8.18
CA PRO A 126 8.81 -1.68 -9.09
C PRO A 126 8.59 -0.74 -10.28
N LYS A 127 9.54 0.16 -10.53
CA LYS A 127 9.56 0.91 -11.79
C LYS A 127 9.75 -0.13 -12.88
N HIS A 128 8.73 -0.38 -13.70
CA HIS A 128 8.94 -1.07 -14.96
C HIS A 128 10.01 -0.27 -15.69
N LYS A 129 11.18 -0.88 -15.95
CA LYS A 129 12.08 -0.34 -16.95
C LYS A 129 11.25 -0.29 -18.22
N LEU A 130 10.90 0.91 -18.67
CA LEU A 130 10.46 1.08 -20.04
C LEU A 130 11.51 0.37 -20.89
N PRO A 131 11.15 -0.54 -21.81
CA PRO A 131 12.12 -1.07 -22.74
C PRO A 131 12.86 0.14 -23.31
N GLU A 132 14.17 0.17 -23.12
CA GLU A 132 15.02 1.22 -23.68
C GLU A 132 14.57 1.40 -25.12
N LYS A 133 14.17 2.64 -25.47
CA LYS A 133 13.73 2.99 -26.81
C LYS A 133 14.63 2.24 -27.77
N ALA A 134 14.04 1.33 -28.56
CA ALA A 134 14.73 0.66 -29.64
C ALA A 134 15.54 1.73 -30.36
N THR A 135 16.86 1.59 -30.29
CA THR A 135 17.81 2.49 -30.92
C THR A 135 17.32 2.76 -32.32
N THR A 136 16.98 4.02 -32.58
CA THR A 136 16.61 4.47 -33.92
C THR A 136 17.72 4.04 -34.86
N PRO A 137 17.43 3.33 -35.98
CA PRO A 137 18.49 2.93 -36.89
C PRO A 137 19.15 4.20 -37.43
N SER A 138 20.44 4.38 -37.14
CA SER A 138 21.26 5.43 -37.73
C SER A 138 21.11 5.39 -39.25
N LYS A 139 20.50 6.44 -39.79
CA LYS A 139 20.41 6.68 -41.23
C LYS A 139 21.84 6.91 -41.74
N LYS A 140 22.46 5.88 -42.32
CA LYS A 140 23.69 6.04 -43.14
C LYS A 140 23.36 7.00 -44.28
N ARG A 141 23.81 8.26 -44.17
CA ARG A 141 23.80 9.22 -45.28
C ARG A 141 25.12 9.06 -46.04
N ASN A 142 25.13 8.17 -47.03
CA ASN A 142 26.15 8.20 -48.08
C ASN A 142 25.75 9.29 -49.07
N GLN A 143 26.49 10.40 -49.11
CA GLN A 143 26.63 11.21 -50.31
C GLN A 143 28.09 11.65 -50.42
N ASN A 144 28.87 10.77 -51.05
CA ASN A 144 30.14 11.10 -51.65
C ASN A 144 29.81 11.52 -53.09
N VAL A 145 29.73 12.81 -53.36
CA VAL A 145 29.77 13.36 -54.72
C VAL A 145 30.87 14.41 -54.69
N LYS A 146 32.02 14.05 -55.27
CA LYS A 146 33.19 14.93 -55.47
C LYS A 146 32.94 15.84 -56.70
N PRO A 147 33.69 16.95 -56.82
CA PRO A 147 33.40 18.07 -57.71
C PRO A 147 33.59 17.76 -59.19
#